data_AF-A0A4Y2KKA6-F1
#
_entry.id   AF-A0A4Y2KKA6-F1
#
_cell.length_a   1.000
_cell.length_b   1.000
_cell.length_c   1.000
_cell.angle_alpha   90.00
_cell.angle_beta   90.00
_cell.angle_gamma   90.00
#
_symmetry.space_group_name_H-M   'P 1'
#
loop_
_entity.id
_entity.type
_entity.pdbx_description
1 polymer ?
#
loop_
_entity_poly.entity_id
_entity_poly.type
_entity_poly.pdbx_seq_one_letter_code
_entity_poly.pdbx_strand_id
1 'polypeptide(L)'
;MNLSRAVGYIIRNEQRRTERSQETVQESTIRRRIRNEADNRRRTKRVCIRNDVEEHNCGTMSEQCGFCGAVYWKEEKNTAHKYTKCCHDGKVQLPAFPDAPELLKVLLTENSPDAKNYRQRIREYNSAFAFASMGAQIKPPRGTGPYCYRLHGQVYHRVSPLYASDQHKESYGQLYIFDSSEATEKRLSNNQNCLQHVFEKLDFMLREINPFAQSYLQMHRLVQEHQ
;
A
#
# COMPACT_ATOMS: atom_id res chain seq x y z
N MET A 1 9.03 -51.23 -24.58
CA MET A 1 9.01 -50.94 -23.12
C MET A 1 8.77 -52.25 -22.39
N ASN A 2 9.66 -52.66 -21.48
CA ASN A 2 9.50 -53.93 -20.76
C ASN A 2 8.30 -53.86 -19.81
N LEU A 3 7.38 -54.83 -19.91
CA LEU A 3 6.17 -54.96 -19.09
C LEU A 3 6.48 -54.84 -17.59
N SER A 4 7.63 -55.36 -17.14
CA SER A 4 8.11 -55.26 -15.76
C SER A 4 8.35 -53.82 -15.28
N ARG A 5 8.77 -52.91 -16.16
CA ARG A 5 8.95 -51.48 -15.82
C ARG A 5 7.62 -50.75 -15.71
N ALA A 6 6.63 -51.13 -16.52
CA ALA A 6 5.29 -50.56 -16.49
C ALA A 6 4.55 -50.98 -15.20
N VAL A 7 4.60 -52.26 -14.84
CA VAL A 7 4.03 -52.77 -13.58
C VAL A 7 4.67 -52.10 -12.36
N GLY A 8 6.00 -51.98 -12.33
CA GLY A 8 6.70 -51.28 -11.25
C GLY A 8 6.39 -49.76 -11.18
N TYR A 9 6.01 -49.13 -12.29
CA TYR A 9 5.55 -47.73 -12.29
C TYR A 9 4.15 -47.59 -11.68
N ILE A 10 3.24 -48.51 -12.01
CA ILE A 10 1.86 -48.53 -11.50
C ILE A 10 1.86 -48.71 -9.98
N ILE A 11 2.57 -49.72 -9.47
CA ILE A 11 2.67 -50.01 -8.03
C ILE A 11 3.18 -48.79 -7.24
N ARG A 12 4.25 -48.14 -7.73
CA ARG A 12 4.80 -46.93 -7.08
C ARG A 12 3.82 -45.75 -7.10
N ASN A 13 3.03 -45.61 -8.15
CA ASN A 13 2.03 -44.54 -8.22
C ASN A 13 0.86 -44.80 -7.29
N GLU A 14 0.47 -46.05 -7.10
CA GLU A 14 -0.59 -46.46 -6.20
C GLU A 14 -0.17 -46.26 -4.73
N GLN A 15 1.02 -46.70 -4.34
CA GLN A 15 1.62 -46.41 -3.02
C GLN A 15 1.63 -44.91 -2.70
N ARG A 16 2.09 -44.08 -3.65
CA ARG A 16 2.10 -42.62 -3.49
C ARG A 16 0.71 -42.00 -3.38
N ARG A 17 -0.33 -42.64 -3.92
CA ARG A 17 -1.72 -42.17 -3.76
C ARG A 17 -2.24 -42.50 -2.37
N THR A 18 -1.94 -43.69 -1.87
CA THR A 18 -2.31 -44.11 -0.51
C THR A 18 -1.62 -43.24 0.54
N GLU A 19 -0.31 -43.01 0.41
CA GLU A 19 0.44 -42.10 1.29
C GLU A 19 -0.16 -40.68 1.29
N ARG A 20 -0.53 -40.14 0.12
CA ARG A 20 -1.17 -38.82 0.01
C ARG A 20 -2.56 -38.75 0.61
N SER A 21 -3.27 -39.88 0.70
CA SER A 21 -4.60 -39.92 1.33
C SER A 21 -4.54 -39.88 2.85
N GLN A 22 -3.37 -40.22 3.42
CA GLN A 22 -3.09 -40.20 4.85
C GLN A 22 -2.33 -38.94 5.31
N GLU A 23 -1.88 -38.09 4.37
CA GLU A 23 -1.19 -36.82 4.68
C GLU A 23 -2.10 -35.85 5.45
N THR A 24 -1.56 -35.24 6.51
CA THR A 24 -2.19 -34.10 7.16
C THR A 24 -2.12 -32.83 6.30
N VAL A 25 -2.96 -31.84 6.61
CA VAL A 25 -2.99 -30.55 5.88
C VAL A 25 -1.62 -29.86 5.90
N GLN A 26 -0.90 -29.91 7.03
CA GLN A 26 0.43 -29.31 7.19
C GLN A 26 1.48 -30.00 6.33
N GLU A 27 1.53 -31.33 6.33
CA GLU A 27 2.46 -32.13 5.50
C GLU A 27 2.22 -31.91 4.00
N SER A 28 0.95 -31.84 3.59
CA SER A 28 0.59 -31.56 2.20
C SER A 28 1.08 -30.18 1.74
N THR A 29 1.13 -29.21 2.66
CA THR A 29 1.58 -27.84 2.41
C THR A 29 3.09 -27.77 2.26
N ILE A 30 3.83 -28.46 3.14
CA ILE A 30 5.31 -28.56 3.08
C ILE A 30 5.73 -29.23 1.77
N ARG A 31 5.11 -30.35 1.41
CA ARG A 31 5.41 -31.07 0.15
C ARG A 31 5.14 -30.23 -1.09
N ARG A 32 4.03 -29.46 -1.12
CA ARG A 32 3.75 -28.51 -2.21
C ARG A 32 4.81 -27.43 -2.30
N ARG A 33 5.26 -26.89 -1.16
CA ARG A 33 6.32 -25.87 -1.12
C ARG A 33 7.63 -26.38 -1.71
N ILE A 34 8.09 -27.56 -1.29
CA ILE A 34 9.33 -28.17 -1.80
C ILE A 34 9.25 -28.43 -3.31
N ARG A 35 8.11 -28.94 -3.81
CA ARG A 35 7.91 -29.17 -5.24
C ARG A 35 7.95 -27.85 -6.03
N ASN A 36 7.22 -26.84 -5.56
CA ASN A 36 7.18 -25.54 -6.23
C ASN A 36 8.56 -24.89 -6.26
N GLU A 37 9.37 -25.07 -5.21
CA GLU A 37 10.75 -24.57 -5.17
C GLU A 37 11.65 -25.29 -6.17
N ALA A 38 11.56 -26.62 -6.25
CA ALA A 38 12.30 -27.42 -7.23
C ALA A 38 11.89 -27.10 -8.68
N ASP A 39 10.60 -26.93 -8.95
CA ASP A 39 10.08 -26.55 -10.27
C ASP A 39 10.51 -25.13 -10.64
N ASN A 40 10.49 -24.18 -9.70
CA ASN A 40 11.02 -22.83 -9.92
C ASN A 40 12.51 -22.82 -10.23
N ARG A 41 13.31 -23.69 -9.59
CA ARG A 41 14.75 -23.83 -9.91
C ARG A 41 14.99 -24.38 -11.31
N ARG A 42 14.12 -25.26 -11.82
CA ARG A 42 14.23 -25.86 -13.16
C ARG A 42 13.64 -25.01 -14.27
N ARG A 43 12.79 -24.04 -13.95
CA ARG A 43 12.11 -23.22 -14.94
C ARG A 43 13.08 -22.19 -15.52
N THR A 44 13.39 -22.32 -16.81
CA THR A 44 14.08 -21.27 -17.56
C THR A 44 13.23 -20.01 -17.49
N LYS A 45 13.77 -18.91 -16.93
CA LYS A 45 13.11 -17.59 -16.89
C LYS A 45 12.99 -17.03 -18.31
N ARG A 46 12.08 -17.55 -19.12
CA ARG A 46 11.67 -16.89 -20.36
C ARG A 46 10.71 -15.77 -19.98
N VAL A 47 11.27 -14.68 -19.47
CA VAL A 47 10.59 -13.39 -19.54
C VAL A 47 10.79 -12.94 -20.97
N CYS A 48 9.75 -13.05 -21.80
CA CYS A 48 9.75 -12.43 -23.12
C CYS A 48 9.58 -10.93 -22.91
N ILE A 49 10.64 -10.24 -22.48
CA ILE A 49 10.66 -8.78 -22.59
C ILE A 49 10.92 -8.51 -24.08
N ARG A 50 9.90 -8.04 -24.81
CA ARG A 50 10.16 -7.35 -26.07
C ARG A 50 10.89 -6.07 -25.69
N ASN A 51 12.22 -6.12 -25.66
CA ASN A 51 13.07 -4.99 -25.30
C ASN A 51 13.17 -3.93 -26.42
N ASP A 52 12.61 -4.20 -27.61
CA ASP A 52 12.71 -3.31 -28.76
C ASP A 52 11.46 -2.44 -28.89
N VAL A 53 11.16 -1.65 -27.86
CA VAL A 53 10.28 -0.49 -28.00
C VAL A 53 11.19 0.71 -27.91
N GLU A 54 11.29 1.50 -28.98
CA GLU A 54 12.00 2.78 -28.93
C GLU A 54 11.34 3.65 -27.86
N GLU A 55 12.13 4.07 -26.87
CA GLU A 55 11.67 4.94 -25.80
C GLU A 55 11.32 6.31 -26.40
N HIS A 56 10.03 6.64 -26.40
CA HIS A 56 9.59 7.97 -26.78
C HIS A 56 9.96 8.98 -25.68
N ASN A 57 10.90 9.87 -25.98
CA ASN A 57 11.37 10.90 -25.07
C ASN A 57 10.81 12.27 -25.47
N CYS A 58 9.90 12.81 -24.67
CA CYS A 58 9.29 14.13 -24.88
C CYS A 58 10.21 15.31 -24.53
N GLY A 59 11.45 15.05 -24.11
CA GLY A 59 12.39 16.06 -23.62
C GLY A 59 12.07 16.56 -22.21
N THR A 60 12.69 17.69 -21.85
CA THR A 60 12.46 18.37 -20.56
C THR A 60 11.13 19.11 -20.56
N MET A 61 10.42 19.04 -19.43
CA MET A 61 9.24 19.86 -19.16
C MET A 61 9.71 21.26 -18.77
N SER A 62 9.88 22.16 -19.75
CA SER A 62 10.48 23.50 -19.54
C SER A 62 9.56 24.66 -19.92
N GLU A 63 8.51 24.40 -20.70
CA GLU A 63 7.60 25.45 -21.15
C GLU A 63 6.62 25.79 -20.03
N GLN A 64 6.39 27.08 -19.76
CA GLN A 64 5.50 27.49 -18.67
C GLN A 64 4.23 28.12 -19.23
N CYS A 65 3.09 27.81 -18.60
CA CYS A 65 1.84 28.49 -18.85
C CYS A 65 1.92 29.94 -18.36
N GLY A 66 1.68 30.91 -19.25
CA GLY A 66 1.74 32.35 -18.91
C GLY A 66 0.70 32.83 -17.89
N PHE A 67 -0.29 32.00 -17.54
CA PHE A 67 -1.33 32.36 -16.57
C PHE A 67 -1.07 31.78 -15.17
N CYS A 68 -0.77 30.47 -15.08
CA CYS A 68 -0.66 29.77 -13.80
C CYS A 68 0.75 29.23 -13.49
N GLY A 69 1.72 29.40 -14.39
CA GLY A 69 3.09 28.90 -14.21
C GLY A 69 3.24 27.38 -14.28
N ALA A 70 2.16 26.63 -14.56
CA ALA A 70 2.24 25.19 -14.77
C ALA A 70 3.23 24.86 -15.91
N VAL A 71 4.05 23.85 -15.70
CA VAL A 71 5.12 23.47 -16.62
C VAL A 71 4.61 22.39 -17.59
N TYR A 72 5.05 22.45 -18.84
CA TYR A 72 4.59 21.67 -19.98
C TYR A 72 5.75 21.12 -20.80
N TRP A 73 5.48 20.02 -21.51
CA TRP A 73 6.29 19.64 -22.66
C TRP A 73 5.89 20.46 -23.89
N LYS A 74 6.85 20.68 -24.80
CA LYS A 74 6.65 21.48 -26.02
C LYS A 74 5.50 20.96 -26.89
N GLU A 75 5.34 19.64 -26.96
CA GLU A 75 4.34 18.95 -27.78
C GLU A 75 2.92 18.95 -27.18
N GLU A 76 2.75 19.44 -25.95
CA GLU A 76 1.43 19.49 -25.31
C GLU A 76 0.58 20.71 -25.71
N LYS A 77 1.09 21.54 -26.62
CA LYS A 77 0.33 22.64 -27.21
C LYS A 77 -0.86 22.09 -28.00
N ASN A 78 -2.01 22.74 -27.88
CA ASN A 78 -3.13 22.43 -28.77
C ASN A 78 -2.85 22.95 -30.20
N THR A 79 -3.78 22.69 -31.12
CA THR A 79 -3.70 23.19 -32.51
C THR A 79 -3.55 24.72 -32.61
N ALA A 80 -4.07 25.46 -31.62
CA ALA A 80 -3.93 26.91 -31.50
C ALA A 80 -2.62 27.35 -30.81
N HIS A 81 -1.66 26.45 -30.61
CA HIS A 81 -0.35 26.70 -29.99
C HIS A 81 -0.42 27.19 -28.53
N LYS A 82 -1.50 26.84 -27.82
CA LYS A 82 -1.78 27.24 -26.43
C LYS A 82 -1.78 26.06 -25.45
N TYR A 83 -1.44 26.37 -24.20
CA TYR A 83 -1.52 25.44 -23.07
C TYR A 83 -2.84 25.62 -22.32
N THR A 84 -3.75 24.65 -22.46
CA THR A 84 -5.11 24.75 -21.92
C THR A 84 -5.44 23.70 -20.86
N LYS A 85 -4.57 22.70 -20.63
CA LYS A 85 -4.84 21.61 -19.67
C LYS A 85 -4.74 22.01 -18.20
N CYS A 86 -4.10 23.15 -17.87
CA CYS A 86 -3.82 23.57 -16.49
C CYS A 86 -4.93 24.50 -15.96
N CYS A 87 -5.06 25.68 -16.55
CA CYS A 87 -5.97 26.74 -16.14
C CYS A 87 -7.01 27.07 -17.22
N HIS A 88 -7.08 26.26 -18.29
CA HIS A 88 -7.99 26.48 -19.42
C HIS A 88 -7.88 27.90 -20.02
N ASP A 89 -6.64 28.31 -20.38
CA ASP A 89 -6.33 29.64 -20.94
C ASP A 89 -6.68 30.79 -19.97
N GLY A 90 -6.40 30.60 -18.68
CA GLY A 90 -6.63 31.59 -17.62
C GLY A 90 -8.06 31.64 -17.07
N LYS A 91 -8.97 30.79 -17.55
CA LYS A 91 -10.37 30.72 -17.06
C LYS A 91 -10.51 30.08 -15.69
N VAL A 92 -9.54 29.27 -15.27
CA VAL A 92 -9.53 28.62 -13.95
C VAL A 92 -8.36 29.16 -13.14
N GLN A 93 -8.66 29.81 -12.03
CA GLN A 93 -7.67 30.20 -11.04
C GLN A 93 -7.63 29.14 -9.94
N LEU A 94 -6.58 28.31 -9.95
CA LEU A 94 -6.36 27.34 -8.88
C LEU A 94 -5.67 28.05 -7.70
N PRO A 95 -6.14 27.83 -6.46
CA PRO A 95 -5.40 28.30 -5.29
C PRO A 95 -4.03 27.64 -5.24
N ALA A 96 -3.03 28.37 -4.76
CA ALA A 96 -1.72 27.78 -4.49
C ALA A 96 -1.88 26.65 -3.46
N PHE A 97 -1.16 25.54 -3.69
CA PHE A 97 -1.11 24.49 -2.68
C PHE A 97 -0.48 25.06 -1.42
N PRO A 98 -1.06 24.79 -0.23
CA PRO A 98 -0.42 25.19 1.01
C PRO A 98 0.93 24.49 1.12
N ASP A 99 1.88 25.18 1.74
CA ASP A 99 3.16 24.59 2.07
C ASP A 99 2.99 23.33 2.91
N ALA A 100 3.78 22.31 2.60
CA ALA A 100 3.80 21.10 3.43
C ALA A 100 4.24 21.47 4.87
N PRO A 101 3.65 20.84 5.91
CA PRO A 101 4.09 21.02 7.29
C PRO A 101 5.60 20.80 7.44
N GLU A 102 6.25 21.65 8.24
CA GLU A 102 7.72 21.64 8.39
C GLU A 102 8.26 20.28 8.86
N LEU A 103 7.54 19.61 9.76
CA LEU A 103 7.87 18.26 10.21
C LEU A 103 7.97 17.27 9.04
N LEU A 104 7.03 17.30 8.09
CA LEU A 104 7.06 16.41 6.93
C LEU A 104 8.19 16.77 5.97
N LYS A 105 8.49 18.07 5.80
CA LYS A 105 9.66 18.52 5.02
C LYS A 105 10.93 17.93 5.61
N VAL A 106 11.16 18.12 6.91
CA VAL A 106 12.31 17.58 7.66
C VAL A 106 12.41 16.05 7.52
N LEU A 107 11.34 15.32 7.77
CA LEU A 107 11.34 13.85 7.70
C LEU A 107 11.60 13.30 6.29
N LEU A 108 11.22 14.04 5.24
CA LEU A 108 11.38 13.62 3.84
C LEU A 108 12.71 14.05 3.22
N THR A 109 13.33 15.14 3.66
CA THR A 109 14.52 15.70 3.00
C THR A 109 15.80 15.60 3.83
N GLU A 110 15.72 15.68 5.16
CA GLU A 110 16.93 15.72 5.99
C GLU A 110 17.62 14.36 6.12
N ASN A 111 18.89 14.39 6.54
CA ASN A 111 19.72 13.20 6.73
C ASN A 111 19.85 12.75 8.19
N SER A 112 18.99 13.24 9.08
CA SER A 112 18.93 12.81 10.48
C SER A 112 18.54 11.33 10.63
N PRO A 113 18.89 10.66 11.74
CA PRO A 113 18.47 9.28 12.01
C PRO A 113 16.95 9.11 11.96
N ASP A 114 16.21 10.08 12.47
CA ASP A 114 14.74 10.12 12.46
C ASP A 114 14.19 10.12 11.04
N ALA A 115 14.68 11.04 10.19
CA ALA A 115 14.24 11.18 8.81
C ALA A 115 14.59 9.92 7.98
N LYS A 116 15.76 9.30 8.24
CA LYS A 116 16.13 8.02 7.63
C LYS A 116 15.20 6.88 8.04
N ASN A 117 14.90 6.75 9.34
CA ASN A 117 13.96 5.73 9.84
C ASN A 117 12.57 5.96 9.23
N TYR A 118 12.07 7.20 9.23
CA TYR A 118 10.78 7.56 8.65
C TYR A 118 10.70 7.18 7.17
N ARG A 119 11.69 7.55 6.34
CA ARG A 119 11.68 7.19 4.92
C ARG A 119 11.77 5.68 4.67
N GLN A 120 12.58 4.97 5.45
CA GLN A 120 12.68 3.51 5.35
C GLN A 120 11.38 2.80 5.75
N ARG A 121 10.62 3.38 6.69
CA ARG A 121 9.41 2.81 7.29
C ARG A 121 8.15 3.59 6.97
N ILE A 122 8.15 4.39 5.90
CA ILE A 122 7.07 5.36 5.60
C ILE A 122 5.69 4.70 5.49
N ARG A 123 5.65 3.44 5.02
CA ARG A 123 4.41 2.66 4.94
C ARG A 123 3.85 2.28 6.31
N GLU A 124 4.72 1.96 7.28
CA GLU A 124 4.32 1.63 8.65
C GLU A 124 3.74 2.88 9.33
N TYR A 125 4.44 4.02 9.26
CA TYR A 125 3.94 5.30 9.75
C TYR A 125 2.60 5.69 9.11
N ASN A 126 2.52 5.69 7.77
CA ASN A 126 1.29 6.08 7.08
C ASN A 126 0.12 5.14 7.39
N SER A 127 0.36 3.84 7.56
CA SER A 127 -0.68 2.88 7.91
C SER A 127 -1.16 3.06 9.36
N ALA A 128 -0.27 3.43 10.27
CA ALA A 128 -0.60 3.67 11.69
C ALA A 128 -1.44 4.95 11.90
N PHE A 129 -1.36 5.91 10.98
CA PHE A 129 -2.16 7.14 10.97
C PHE A 129 -3.35 7.08 9.98
N ALA A 130 -3.66 5.93 9.42
CA ALA A 130 -4.80 5.79 8.53
C ALA A 130 -6.11 5.87 9.33
N PHE A 131 -7.10 6.62 8.81
CA PHE A 131 -8.44 6.70 9.41
C PHE A 131 -9.33 5.51 9.07
N ALA A 132 -9.05 4.85 7.95
CA ALA A 132 -9.81 3.72 7.46
C ALA A 132 -8.87 2.64 6.90
N SER A 133 -9.28 1.39 7.02
CA SER A 133 -8.62 0.29 6.34
C SER A 133 -9.05 0.19 4.88
N MET A 134 -8.17 -0.30 4.02
CA MET A 134 -8.54 -0.65 2.65
C MET A 134 -9.05 -2.09 2.61
N GLY A 135 -10.27 -2.29 2.12
CA GLY A 135 -10.85 -3.60 1.84
C GLY A 135 -10.97 -3.81 0.34
N ALA A 136 -10.48 -4.95 -0.16
CA ALA A 136 -10.66 -5.32 -1.55
C ALA A 136 -10.69 -6.84 -1.72
N GLN A 137 -11.36 -7.32 -2.76
CA GLN A 137 -11.35 -8.74 -3.09
C GLN A 137 -10.05 -9.08 -3.84
N ILE A 138 -9.05 -9.59 -3.12
CA ILE A 138 -7.79 -10.00 -3.71
C ILE A 138 -7.96 -11.39 -4.32
N LYS A 139 -7.93 -11.49 -5.64
CA LYS A 139 -7.94 -12.78 -6.36
C LYS A 139 -6.61 -12.93 -7.10
N PRO A 140 -5.59 -13.57 -6.49
CA PRO A 140 -4.31 -13.75 -7.17
C PRO A 140 -4.55 -14.50 -8.50
N PRO A 141 -3.84 -14.13 -9.58
CA PRO A 141 -3.93 -14.84 -10.85
C PRO A 141 -3.67 -16.34 -10.65
N ARG A 142 -4.45 -17.19 -11.32
CA ARG A 142 -4.13 -18.62 -11.41
C ARG A 142 -2.93 -18.79 -12.34
N GLY A 143 -1.97 -19.64 -11.96
CA GLY A 143 -0.82 -20.01 -12.78
C GLY A 143 0.54 -19.57 -12.22
N THR A 144 1.59 -19.89 -12.95
CA THR A 144 2.97 -19.65 -12.56
C THR A 144 3.50 -18.42 -13.31
N GLY A 145 3.31 -17.23 -12.75
CA GLY A 145 3.81 -15.96 -13.28
C GLY A 145 4.46 -15.10 -12.18
N PRO A 146 5.05 -13.94 -12.52
CA PRO A 146 5.49 -12.96 -11.53
C PRO A 146 4.36 -12.60 -10.56
N TYR A 147 4.70 -12.20 -9.34
CA TYR A 147 3.71 -11.79 -8.35
C TYR A 147 2.89 -10.60 -8.87
N CYS A 148 1.57 -10.75 -8.91
CA CYS A 148 0.65 -9.68 -9.26
C CYS A 148 -0.39 -9.52 -8.14
N TYR A 149 -0.48 -8.31 -7.60
CA TYR A 149 -1.56 -7.92 -6.70
C TYR A 149 -2.80 -7.59 -7.52
N ARG A 150 -3.72 -8.57 -7.66
CA ARG A 150 -4.93 -8.42 -8.48
C ARG A 150 -6.14 -8.16 -7.60
N LEU A 151 -6.69 -6.97 -7.76
CA LEU A 151 -7.96 -6.55 -7.18
C LEU A 151 -9.09 -6.94 -8.14
N HIS A 152 -10.13 -7.56 -7.59
CA HIS A 152 -11.33 -7.92 -8.34
C HIS A 152 -12.50 -7.06 -7.87
N GLY A 153 -13.14 -6.35 -8.79
CA GLY A 153 -14.23 -5.43 -8.47
C GLY A 153 -13.72 -4.10 -7.92
N GLN A 154 -14.40 -3.57 -6.90
CA GLN A 154 -14.11 -2.25 -6.34
C GLN A 154 -13.23 -2.34 -5.08
N VAL A 155 -12.49 -1.26 -4.83
CA VAL A 155 -11.81 -1.01 -3.55
C VAL A 155 -12.80 -0.29 -2.64
N TYR A 156 -12.93 -0.78 -1.41
CA TYR A 156 -13.77 -0.19 -0.37
C TYR A 156 -12.89 0.35 0.75
N HIS A 157 -13.28 1.48 1.34
CA HIS A 157 -12.70 1.96 2.58
C HIS A 157 -13.58 1.49 3.74
N ARG A 158 -12.99 0.76 4.68
CA ARG A 158 -13.66 0.25 5.88
C ARG A 158 -13.29 1.14 7.05
N VAL A 159 -14.24 1.97 7.44
CA VAL A 159 -14.17 2.81 8.63
C VAL A 159 -14.70 2.00 9.81
N SER A 160 -13.91 1.91 10.89
CA SER A 160 -14.34 1.25 12.11
C SER A 160 -15.45 2.05 12.81
N PRO A 161 -16.35 1.41 13.59
CA PRO A 161 -17.26 2.13 14.48
C PRO A 161 -16.51 3.10 15.41
N LEU A 162 -17.20 4.07 16.00
CA LEU A 162 -16.54 5.08 16.85
C LEU A 162 -15.86 4.46 18.08
N TYR A 163 -16.48 3.43 18.67
CA TYR A 163 -15.92 2.65 19.78
C TYR A 163 -15.70 1.21 19.34
N ALA A 164 -14.67 0.57 19.88
CA ALA A 164 -14.48 -0.84 19.65
C ALA A 164 -15.48 -1.66 20.49
N SER A 165 -15.95 -2.77 19.93
CA SER A 165 -16.66 -3.80 20.70
C SER A 165 -15.66 -4.57 21.57
N ASP A 166 -16.12 -5.16 22.68
CA ASP A 166 -15.30 -5.93 23.64
C ASP A 166 -14.35 -6.99 23.03
N GLN A 167 -14.63 -7.45 21.81
CA GLN A 167 -13.85 -8.48 21.10
C GLN A 167 -12.77 -7.91 20.15
N HIS A 168 -12.68 -6.59 19.99
CA HIS A 168 -11.79 -5.96 19.01
C HIS A 168 -10.93 -4.87 19.64
N LYS A 169 -9.64 -4.85 19.29
CA LYS A 169 -8.71 -3.79 19.68
C LYS A 169 -9.00 -2.53 18.87
N GLU A 170 -8.82 -1.37 19.49
CA GLU A 170 -9.05 -0.10 18.82
C GLU A 170 -8.05 0.12 17.69
N SER A 171 -8.54 0.65 16.57
CA SER A 171 -7.74 0.80 15.35
C SER A 171 -8.22 1.97 14.48
N TYR A 172 -7.30 2.43 13.63
CA TYR A 172 -7.56 3.48 12.63
C TYR A 172 -8.12 4.76 13.25
N GLY A 173 -9.26 5.26 12.74
CA GLY A 173 -9.90 6.49 13.22
C GLY A 173 -10.18 6.53 14.73
N GLN A 174 -10.40 5.37 15.38
CA GLN A 174 -10.65 5.28 16.82
C GLN A 174 -9.45 5.80 17.64
N LEU A 175 -8.23 5.71 17.11
CA LEU A 175 -7.02 6.15 17.80
C LEU A 175 -6.97 7.67 18.03
N TYR A 176 -7.77 8.45 17.29
CA TYR A 176 -7.85 9.90 17.46
C TYR A 176 -8.74 10.32 18.63
N ILE A 177 -9.50 9.40 19.23
CA ILE A 177 -10.32 9.64 20.41
C ILE A 177 -9.46 9.66 21.69
N PHE A 178 -8.46 8.79 21.74
CA PHE A 178 -7.54 8.67 22.87
C PHE A 178 -6.61 9.87 22.97
N ASP A 179 -6.02 10.06 24.16
CA ASP A 179 -4.93 11.02 24.35
C ASP A 179 -3.71 10.66 23.48
N SER A 180 -2.89 11.66 23.16
CA SER A 180 -1.77 11.51 22.22
C SER A 180 -0.79 10.40 22.65
N SER A 181 -0.47 10.31 23.95
CA SER A 181 0.42 9.29 24.49
C SER A 181 -0.17 7.89 24.34
N GLU A 182 -1.43 7.68 24.72
CA GLU A 182 -2.08 6.37 24.62
C GLU A 182 -2.25 5.94 23.16
N ALA A 183 -2.65 6.87 22.29
CA ALA A 183 -2.74 6.62 20.85
C ALA A 183 -1.37 6.20 20.26
N THR A 184 -0.29 6.84 20.71
CA THR A 184 1.08 6.52 20.31
C THR A 184 1.49 5.11 20.75
N GLU A 185 1.22 4.73 22.01
CA GLU A 185 1.50 3.39 22.51
C GLU A 185 0.75 2.31 21.71
N LYS A 186 -0.54 2.54 21.44
CA LYS A 186 -1.36 1.64 20.61
C LYS A 186 -0.75 1.50 19.20
N ARG A 187 -0.29 2.59 18.58
CA ARG A 187 0.39 2.57 17.27
C ARG A 187 1.71 1.82 17.32
N LEU A 188 2.53 2.02 18.36
CA LEU A 188 3.84 1.41 18.48
C LEU A 188 3.76 -0.11 18.67
N SER A 189 2.72 -0.61 19.35
CA SER A 189 2.50 -2.04 19.56
C SER A 189 2.51 -2.88 18.28
N ASN A 190 2.07 -2.28 17.16
CA ASN A 190 2.03 -2.92 15.84
C ASN A 190 3.23 -2.53 14.94
N ASN A 191 4.06 -1.58 15.36
CA ASN A 191 5.10 -0.94 14.54
C ASN A 191 6.42 -0.80 15.34
N GLN A 192 6.94 -1.92 15.86
CA GLN A 192 8.09 -1.96 16.77
C GLN A 192 9.40 -1.38 16.21
N ASN A 193 9.52 -1.26 14.88
CA ASN A 193 10.70 -0.71 14.20
C ASN A 193 10.62 0.82 13.96
N CYS A 194 9.48 1.42 14.29
CA CYS A 194 9.26 2.86 14.21
C CYS A 194 9.68 3.54 15.53
N LEU A 195 9.98 4.83 15.44
CA LEU A 195 10.44 5.64 16.55
C LEU A 195 9.24 6.31 17.24
N GLN A 196 9.13 6.13 18.56
CA GLN A 196 8.02 6.67 19.35
C GLN A 196 7.92 8.20 19.23
N HIS A 197 9.02 8.92 19.38
CA HIS A 197 9.00 10.39 19.32
C HIS A 197 8.63 10.93 17.94
N VAL A 198 8.82 10.15 16.87
CA VAL A 198 8.34 10.49 15.53
C VAL A 198 6.82 10.33 15.45
N PHE A 199 6.26 9.28 16.05
CA PHE A 199 4.81 9.13 16.18
C PHE A 199 4.18 10.28 16.96
N GLU A 200 4.76 10.68 18.10
CA GLU A 200 4.23 11.77 18.92
C GLU A 200 4.19 13.09 18.13
N LYS A 201 5.29 13.44 17.44
CA LYS A 201 5.37 14.63 16.58
C LYS A 201 4.33 14.59 15.46
N LEU A 202 4.15 13.44 14.81
CA LEU A 202 3.18 13.26 13.74
C LEU A 202 1.73 13.31 14.26
N ASP A 203 1.45 12.73 15.41
CA ASP A 203 0.12 12.74 16.04
C ASP A 203 -0.28 14.17 16.43
N PHE A 204 0.62 14.91 17.07
CA PHE A 204 0.43 16.31 17.40
C PHE A 204 0.12 17.14 16.15
N MET A 205 1.00 17.07 15.15
CA MET A 205 0.81 17.77 13.88
C MET A 205 -0.55 17.42 13.24
N LEU A 206 -0.91 16.14 13.17
CA LEU A 206 -2.17 15.71 12.55
C LEU A 206 -3.40 16.19 13.32
N ARG A 207 -3.38 16.20 14.65
CA ARG A 207 -4.52 16.72 15.44
C ARG A 207 -4.72 18.23 15.25
N GLU A 208 -3.64 18.97 15.04
CA GLU A 208 -3.71 20.40 14.75
C GLU A 208 -4.25 20.69 13.35
N ILE A 209 -3.74 20.01 12.32
CA ILE A 209 -4.03 20.39 10.92
C ILE A 209 -5.16 19.59 10.27
N ASN A 210 -5.44 18.36 10.73
CA ASN A 210 -6.34 17.44 10.03
C ASN A 210 -7.77 17.57 10.58
N PRO A 211 -8.73 18.07 9.77
CA PRO A 211 -10.11 18.24 10.23
C PRO A 211 -10.78 16.92 10.62
N PHE A 212 -10.38 15.79 10.02
CA PHE A 212 -10.94 14.49 10.40
C PHE A 212 -10.51 14.06 11.80
N ALA A 213 -9.25 14.32 12.18
CA ALA A 213 -8.80 14.04 13.55
C ALA A 213 -9.66 14.80 14.57
N GLN A 214 -9.97 16.07 14.28
CA GLN A 214 -10.83 16.91 15.10
C GLN A 214 -12.28 16.40 15.14
N SER A 215 -12.82 15.98 14.00
CA SER A 215 -14.16 15.41 13.91
C SER A 215 -14.31 14.14 14.76
N TYR A 216 -13.31 13.25 14.81
CA TYR A 216 -13.37 12.06 15.66
C TYR A 216 -13.45 12.41 17.15
N LEU A 217 -12.66 13.40 17.59
CA LEU A 217 -12.71 13.89 18.97
C LEU A 217 -14.05 14.56 19.29
N GLN A 218 -14.60 15.34 18.36
CA GLN A 218 -15.90 15.98 18.52
C GLN A 218 -17.03 14.95 18.61
N MET A 219 -17.04 13.94 17.73
CA MET A 219 -18.02 12.85 17.78
C MET A 219 -17.99 12.13 19.13
N HIS A 220 -16.80 11.88 19.68
CA HIS A 220 -16.66 11.27 21.00
C HIS A 220 -17.28 12.13 22.11
N ARG A 221 -17.01 13.44 22.12
CA ARG A 221 -17.55 14.36 23.14
C ARG A 221 -19.07 14.43 23.10
N LEU A 222 -19.66 14.53 21.90
CA LEU A 222 -21.12 14.57 21.73
C LEU A 222 -21.79 13.30 22.25
N VAL A 223 -21.17 12.12 22.04
CA VAL A 223 -21.73 10.87 22.57
C VAL A 223 -21.67 10.84 24.10
N GLN A 224 -20.59 11.36 24.71
CA GLN A 224 -20.46 11.42 26.17
C GLN A 224 -21.43 12.41 26.82
N GLU A 225 -21.80 13.49 26.14
CA GLU A 225 -22.79 14.48 26.64
C GLU A 225 -24.24 13.96 26.59
N HIS A 226 -24.52 12.97 25.74
CA HIS A 226 -25.86 12.40 25.52
C HIS A 226 -26.06 11.01 26.14
N GLN A 227 -25.13 10.55 26.97
CA GLN A 227 -25.23 9.32 27.78
C GLN A 227 -25.50 9.67 29.24
#